data_AF-A0A1V5FFJ9-F1
#
_entry.id   AF-A0A1V5FFJ9-F1
#
_cell.length_a   1.000
_cell.length_b   1.000
_cell.length_c   1.000
_cell.angle_alpha   90.00
_cell.angle_beta   90.00
_cell.angle_gamma   90.00
#
_symmetry.space_group_name_H-M   'P 1'
#
loop_
_entity.id
_entity.type
_entity.pdbx_description
1 polymer ?
#
loop_
_entity_poly.entity_id
_entity_poly.type
_entity_poly.pdbx_seq_one_letter_code
_entity_poly.pdbx_strand_id
1 'polypeptide(L)'
;MQARVRNDVTRVLMTVRIQSPEEAQQAEETIEQKQAQNYGNVSYTHADFDEAAASAEGADAESIALALQQVPAGEPQPAQPMRRFGSKIGRNDPCPCGSGKKYKKCCGMAPAAH
;
A
#
# COMPACT_ATOMS: atom_id res chain seq x y z
N MET A 1 21.10 9.35 -6.45
CA MET A 1 20.05 8.33 -6.22
C MET A 1 19.50 7.80 -7.54
N GLN A 2 18.96 8.65 -8.41
CA GLN A 2 18.39 8.21 -9.70
C GLN A 2 19.37 7.57 -10.68
N ALA A 3 20.64 8.02 -10.71
CA ALA A 3 21.67 7.39 -11.53
C ALA A 3 21.96 5.94 -11.11
N ARG A 4 21.83 5.62 -9.82
CA ARG A 4 21.93 4.23 -9.33
C ARG A 4 20.74 3.41 -9.80
N VAL A 5 19.53 3.93 -9.58
CA VAL A 5 18.28 3.27 -10.02
C VAL A 5 18.27 3.00 -11.52
N ARG A 6 18.70 3.96 -12.35
CA ARG A 6 18.78 3.77 -13.81
C ARG A 6 19.74 2.66 -14.20
N ASN A 7 20.94 2.63 -13.60
CA ASN A 7 21.92 1.58 -13.86
C ASN A 7 21.44 0.20 -13.38
N ASP A 8 20.72 0.14 -12.26
CA ASP A 8 20.15 -1.10 -11.74
C ASP A 8 19.06 -1.64 -12.66
N VAL A 9 18.16 -0.78 -13.14
CA VAL A 9 17.11 -1.15 -14.10
C VAL A 9 17.71 -1.62 -15.43
N THR A 10 18.72 -0.92 -15.98
CA THR A 10 19.35 -1.36 -17.24
C THR A 10 20.08 -2.70 -17.07
N ARG A 11 20.72 -2.91 -15.92
CA ARG A 11 21.36 -4.19 -15.60
C ARG A 11 20.35 -5.32 -15.50
N VAL A 12 19.21 -5.11 -14.83
CA VAL A 12 18.16 -6.12 -14.73
C VAL A 12 17.63 -6.46 -16.12
N LEU A 13 17.21 -5.47 -16.92
CA LEU A 13 16.64 -5.67 -18.25
C LEU A 13 17.59 -6.40 -19.21
N MET A 14 18.90 -6.10 -19.18
CA MET A 14 19.88 -6.75 -20.06
C MET A 14 20.29 -8.15 -19.61
N THR A 15 19.96 -8.54 -18.37
CA THR A 15 20.32 -9.85 -17.83
C THR A 15 19.10 -10.74 -17.56
N VAL A 16 17.89 -10.31 -17.93
CA VAL A 16 16.68 -11.14 -17.84
C VAL A 16 16.86 -12.32 -18.79
N ARG A 17 17.26 -13.46 -18.23
CA ARG A 17 17.10 -14.75 -18.89
C ARG A 17 15.64 -15.15 -18.73
N ILE A 18 14.99 -15.47 -19.84
CA ILE A 18 13.69 -16.13 -19.82
C ILE A 18 13.93 -17.48 -19.14
N GLN A 19 13.47 -17.61 -17.90
CA GLN A 19 13.48 -18.88 -17.20
C GLN A 19 12.60 -19.84 -18.00
N SER A 20 13.05 -21.08 -18.14
CA SER A 20 12.23 -22.12 -18.77
C SER A 20 10.88 -22.21 -18.03
N PRO A 21 9.79 -22.64 -18.68
CA PRO A 21 8.47 -22.68 -18.06
C PRO A 21 8.45 -23.48 -16.74
N GLU A 22 9.34 -24.45 -16.58
CA GLU A 22 9.47 -25.28 -15.36
C GLU A 22 10.13 -24.52 -14.19
N GLU A 23 11.14 -23.68 -14.48
CA GLU A 23 11.79 -22.84 -13.45
C GLU A 23 10.85 -21.74 -12.94
N ALA A 24 9.99 -21.20 -13.81
CA ALA A 24 8.98 -20.22 -13.43
C ALA A 24 7.96 -20.81 -12.42
N GLN A 25 7.53 -22.06 -12.63
CA GLN A 25 6.61 -22.76 -11.74
C GLN A 25 7.23 -23.04 -10.36
N GLN A 26 8.49 -23.50 -10.31
CA GLN A 26 9.18 -23.75 -9.03
C GLN A 26 9.42 -22.46 -8.23
N ALA A 27 9.70 -21.35 -8.93
CA ALA A 27 9.84 -20.04 -8.30
C ALA A 27 8.49 -19.58 -7.70
N GLU A 28 7.38 -19.83 -8.40
CA GLU A 28 6.03 -19.52 -7.94
C GLU A 28 5.67 -20.34 -6.69
N GLU A 29 5.90 -21.67 -6.68
CA GLU A 29 5.70 -22.53 -5.51
C GLU A 29 6.56 -22.09 -4.31
N THR A 30 7.80 -21.67 -4.55
CA THR A 30 8.69 -21.16 -3.51
C THR A 30 8.21 -19.82 -2.95
N ILE A 31 7.64 -18.96 -3.80
CA ILE A 31 7.03 -17.70 -3.40
C ILE A 31 5.75 -17.98 -2.60
N GLU A 32 4.90 -18.91 -3.03
CA GLU A 32 3.68 -19.32 -2.33
C GLU A 32 3.98 -19.90 -0.94
N GLN A 33 4.96 -20.82 -0.83
CA GLN A 33 5.39 -21.33 0.48
C GLN A 33 5.91 -20.23 1.39
N LYS A 34 6.68 -19.28 0.86
CA LYS A 34 7.19 -18.12 1.62
C LYS A 34 6.08 -17.14 1.98
N GLN A 35 5.08 -16.97 1.12
CA GLN A 35 3.92 -16.11 1.36
C GLN A 35 3.01 -16.71 2.44
N ALA A 36 2.73 -18.01 2.38
CA ALA A 36 1.98 -18.73 3.40
C ALA A 36 2.66 -18.66 4.79
N GLN A 37 3.99 -18.65 4.83
CA GLN A 37 4.74 -18.49 6.07
C GLN A 37 4.78 -17.02 6.58
N ASN A 38 4.66 -16.02 5.70
CA ASN A 38 4.85 -14.61 6.06
C ASN A 38 3.56 -13.78 6.24
N TYR A 39 2.39 -14.25 5.81
CA TYR A 39 1.13 -13.51 5.93
C TYR A 39 0.14 -14.19 6.88
N GLY A 40 0.50 -14.33 8.16
CA GLY A 40 -0.44 -14.78 9.20
C GLY A 40 -1.35 -13.68 9.76
N ASN A 41 -1.14 -12.41 9.38
CA ASN A 41 -1.75 -11.25 10.06
C ASN A 41 -2.39 -10.21 9.12
N VAL A 42 -2.49 -10.47 7.82
CA VAL A 42 -3.12 -9.54 6.88
C VAL A 42 -4.47 -10.10 6.45
N SER A 43 -5.52 -9.70 7.16
CA SER A 43 -6.91 -9.94 6.76
C SER A 43 -7.39 -8.75 5.93
N TYR A 44 -7.72 -8.98 4.67
CA TYR A 44 -8.36 -7.98 3.81
C TYR A 44 -9.87 -8.07 3.98
N THR A 45 -10.44 -7.20 4.82
CA THR A 45 -11.88 -6.95 4.83
C THR A 45 -12.18 -5.88 3.79
N HIS A 46 -12.75 -6.29 2.64
CA HIS A 46 -13.47 -5.35 1.81
C HIS A 46 -14.72 -4.96 2.58
N ALA A 47 -14.88 -3.67 2.87
CA ALA A 47 -16.14 -3.18 3.41
C ALA A 47 -17.16 -3.32 2.28
N ASP A 48 -17.94 -4.39 2.32
CA ASP A 48 -19.16 -4.51 1.52
C ASP A 48 -19.98 -3.24 1.71
N PHE A 49 -20.38 -2.69 0.57
CA PHE A 49 -21.28 -1.55 0.48
C PHE A 49 -22.56 -1.92 1.25
N ASP A 50 -22.89 -1.10 2.25
CA ASP A 50 -23.87 -1.41 3.29
C ASP A 50 -25.29 -1.52 2.70
N GLU A 51 -25.66 -2.71 2.20
CA GLU A 51 -27.03 -3.06 1.82
C GLU A 51 -27.93 -3.20 3.07
N ALA A 52 -27.34 -3.20 4.27
CA ALA A 52 -28.04 -3.13 5.55
C ALA A 52 -28.59 -1.71 5.86
N ALA A 53 -27.91 -0.65 5.42
CA ALA A 53 -28.38 0.73 5.53
C ALA A 53 -29.63 0.98 4.68
N ALA A 54 -29.87 0.16 3.65
CA ALA A 54 -31.07 0.23 2.82
C ALA A 54 -32.29 -0.48 3.45
N SER A 55 -32.11 -1.33 4.49
CA SER A 55 -33.22 -2.08 5.11
C SER A 55 -33.55 -1.65 6.55
N ALA A 56 -32.90 -0.61 7.07
CA ALA A 56 -33.08 -0.13 8.45
C ALA A 56 -34.22 0.90 8.61
N GLU A 57 -35.23 0.92 7.73
CA GLU A 57 -36.50 1.58 8.04
C GLU A 57 -37.37 0.61 8.86
N GLY A 58 -37.02 0.41 10.14
CA GLY A 58 -37.87 -0.31 11.08
C GLY A 58 -37.22 -1.31 12.04
N ALA A 59 -35.89 -1.26 12.27
CA ALA A 59 -35.28 -2.05 13.33
C ALA A 59 -35.57 -1.39 14.70
N ASP A 60 -36.32 -2.10 15.53
CA ASP A 60 -36.61 -1.74 16.92
C ASP A 60 -35.33 -1.76 17.77
N ALA A 61 -35.29 -0.94 18.83
CA ALA A 61 -34.10 -0.75 19.66
C ALA A 61 -33.52 -2.05 20.24
N GLU A 62 -34.33 -3.10 20.34
CA GLU A 62 -33.95 -4.41 20.87
C GLU A 62 -33.13 -5.23 19.86
N SER A 63 -33.48 -5.17 18.57
CA SER A 63 -32.75 -5.87 17.51
C SER A 63 -31.40 -5.22 17.19
N ILE A 64 -31.26 -3.90 17.39
CA ILE A 64 -29.98 -3.17 17.31
C ILE A 64 -29.06 -3.54 18.47
N ALA A 65 -29.60 -3.73 19.67
CA ALA A 65 -28.82 -4.08 20.86
C ALA A 65 -28.22 -5.49 20.76
N LEU A 66 -28.94 -6.45 20.16
CA LEU A 66 -28.45 -7.81 20.00
C LEU A 66 -27.35 -7.93 18.94
N ALA A 67 -27.39 -7.12 17.88
CA ALA A 67 -26.36 -7.09 16.85
C ALA A 67 -24.99 -6.60 17.36
N LEU A 68 -24.99 -5.70 18.35
CA LEU A 68 -23.76 -5.16 18.97
C LEU A 68 -23.04 -6.18 19.87
N GLN A 69 -23.69 -7.26 20.29
CA GLN A 69 -23.10 -8.30 21.15
C GLN A 69 -22.27 -9.34 20.39
N GLN A 70 -22.29 -9.34 19.05
CA GLN A 70 -21.59 -10.33 18.22
C GLN A 70 -20.31 -9.79 17.56
N VAL A 71 -19.88 -8.58 17.87
CA VAL A 71 -18.61 -8.04 17.38
C VAL A 71 -17.47 -8.58 18.27
N PRO A 72 -16.57 -9.45 17.78
CA PRO A 72 -15.46 -9.92 18.59
C PRO A 72 -14.58 -8.73 18.96
N ALA A 73 -14.40 -8.53 20.28
CA ALA A 73 -13.53 -7.51 20.84
C ALA A 73 -12.06 -7.87 20.57
N GLY A 74 -11.59 -7.59 19.35
CA GLY A 74 -10.18 -7.44 19.08
C GLY A 74 -9.72 -6.11 19.67
N GLU A 75 -8.81 -6.16 20.64
CA GLU A 75 -8.19 -4.95 21.21
C GLU A 75 -7.61 -4.07 20.09
N PRO A 76 -8.03 -2.80 19.96
CA PRO A 76 -7.45 -1.90 18.99
C PRO A 76 -6.03 -1.58 19.45
N GLN A 77 -5.04 -2.23 18.83
CA GLN A 77 -3.65 -1.83 19.00
C GLN A 77 -3.53 -0.35 18.62
N PRO A 78 -2.89 0.50 19.44
CA PRO A 78 -2.72 1.90 19.11
C PRO A 78 -1.86 2.00 17.86
N ALA A 79 -2.49 2.25 16.71
CA ALA A 79 -1.81 2.52 15.45
C ALA A 79 -0.93 3.76 15.66
N GLN A 80 0.37 3.55 15.81
CA GLN A 80 1.29 4.66 15.99
C GLN A 80 1.28 5.52 14.70
N PRO A 81 1.19 6.86 14.82
CA PRO A 81 1.19 7.72 13.65
C PRO A 81 2.50 7.53 12.89
N MET A 82 2.40 7.15 11.62
CA MET A 82 3.56 6.98 10.74
C MET A 82 4.30 8.31 10.62
N ARG A 83 5.41 8.45 11.34
CA ARG A 83 6.29 9.61 11.21
C ARG A 83 6.98 9.50 9.85
N ARG A 84 6.91 10.56 9.05
CA ARG A 84 7.63 10.63 7.78
C ARG A 84 9.12 10.39 8.03
N PHE A 85 9.64 9.27 7.55
CA PHE A 85 11.07 8.98 7.57
C PHE A 85 11.75 9.85 6.49
N GLY A 86 12.43 10.91 6.93
CA GLY A 86 13.23 11.79 6.06
C GLY A 86 13.23 13.25 6.49
N SER A 87 14.30 13.97 6.13
CA SER A 87 14.38 15.41 6.34
C SER A 87 13.28 16.16 5.58
N LYS A 88 12.67 17.16 6.21
CA LYS A 88 11.74 18.07 5.52
C LYS A 88 12.51 18.78 4.40
N ILE A 89 12.15 18.50 3.15
CA ILE A 89 12.77 19.18 2.01
C ILE A 89 12.21 20.60 1.89
N GLY A 90 13.10 21.58 1.85
CA GLY A 90 12.75 22.98 1.68
C GLY A 90 12.29 23.29 0.26
N ARG A 91 11.42 24.29 0.13
CA ARG A 91 10.83 24.69 -1.16
C ARG A 91 11.88 25.10 -2.22
N ASN A 92 13.05 25.59 -1.79
CA ASN A 92 14.14 26.02 -2.68
C ASN A 92 15.27 24.99 -2.85
N ASP A 93 15.24 23.86 -2.13
CA ASP A 93 16.29 22.85 -2.17
C ASP A 93 16.36 22.15 -3.54
N PRO A 94 17.51 21.54 -3.90
CA PRO A 94 17.61 20.70 -5.08
C PRO A 94 16.56 19.59 -5.01
N CYS A 95 15.79 19.42 -6.09
CA CYS A 95 14.72 18.43 -6.09
C CYS A 95 15.30 17.00 -6.11
N PRO A 96 14.80 16.07 -5.25
CA PRO A 96 15.25 14.67 -5.21
C PRO A 96 14.90 13.91 -6.49
N CYS A 97 14.07 14.52 -7.35
CA CYS A 97 13.79 14.12 -8.73
C CYS A 97 15.01 14.22 -9.67
N GLY A 98 16.19 14.63 -9.19
CA GLY A 98 17.44 14.64 -9.96
C GLY A 98 17.47 15.58 -11.16
N SER A 99 16.44 16.41 -11.35
CA SER A 99 16.33 17.36 -12.47
C SER A 99 17.28 18.57 -12.36
N GLY A 100 17.98 18.72 -11.23
CA GLY A 100 18.77 19.92 -10.92
C GLY A 100 17.94 21.18 -10.64
N LYS A 101 16.62 21.12 -10.75
CA LYS A 101 15.70 22.24 -10.47
C LYS A 101 15.39 22.32 -8.97
N LYS A 102 15.04 23.51 -8.48
CA LYS A 102 14.53 23.72 -7.12
C LYS A 102 13.22 22.93 -6.91
N TYR A 103 12.98 22.38 -5.71
CA TYR A 103 11.80 21.56 -5.41
C TYR A 103 10.49 22.20 -5.88
N LYS A 104 10.29 23.50 -5.61
CA LYS A 104 9.11 24.28 -6.04
C LYS A 104 8.90 24.41 -7.55
N LYS A 105 9.89 24.06 -8.36
CA LYS A 105 9.87 24.12 -9.83
C LYS A 105 9.96 22.71 -10.46
N CYS A 106 9.99 21.64 -9.65
CA CYS A 106 9.89 20.23 -10.09
C CYS A 106 8.68 19.62 -9.36
N CYS A 107 8.90 18.64 -8.49
CA CYS A 107 7.84 17.87 -7.80
C CYS A 107 6.98 18.67 -6.82
N GLY A 108 7.41 19.87 -6.42
CA GLY A 108 6.63 20.75 -5.55
C GLY A 108 5.64 21.65 -6.29
N MET A 109 5.48 21.51 -7.62
CA MET A 109 4.40 22.14 -8.37
C MET A 109 3.15 21.28 -8.27
N ALA A 110 2.06 21.85 -7.76
CA ALA A 110 0.74 21.30 -8.03
C ALA A 110 0.43 21.55 -9.52
N PRO A 111 -0.25 20.61 -10.22
CA PRO A 111 -0.73 20.89 -11.56
C PRO A 111 -1.66 22.10 -11.50
N ALA A 112 -1.36 23.14 -12.28
CA ALA A 112 -2.28 24.25 -12.47
C ALA A 112 -3.50 23.69 -13.19
N ALA A 113 -4.63 23.62 -12.48
CA ALA A 113 -5.92 23.48 -13.12
C ALA A 113 -6.12 24.71 -14.00
N HIS A 114 -6.15 24.50 -15.32
CA HIS A 114 -6.58 25.48 -16.31
C HIS A 114 -8.08 25.33 -16.52
#